data_AF-A0A2E7S8G3-F1
#
_entry.id   AF-A0A2E7S8G3-F1
#
_cell.length_a   1.000
_cell.length_b   1.000
_cell.length_c   1.000
_cell.angle_alpha   90.00
_cell.angle_beta   90.00
_cell.angle_gamma   90.00
#
_symmetry.space_group_name_H-M   'P 1'
#
loop_
_entity.id
_entity.type
_entity.pdbx_description
1 polymer ?
#
loop_
_entity_poly.entity_id
_entity_poly.type
_entity_poly.pdbx_seq_one_letter_code
_entity_poly.pdbx_strand_id
1 'polypeptide(L)'
;MQTSLQAKRVLRWLILVRLASIIDLVLLIILLSASFADNEELVHIFGLSHGIAFLILIGVVAMGAIQNLWSWWFVIATFITTGPPGALIGEIVIARRAKTILRYEDSKTLGLSI
;
A
#
# COMPACT_ATOMS: atom_id res chain seq x y z
N MET A 1 -11.76 -20.17 -11.48
CA MET A 1 -11.81 -19.06 -12.47
C MET A 1 -12.05 -17.68 -11.84
N GLN A 2 -12.86 -17.54 -10.78
CA GLN A 2 -13.06 -16.25 -10.07
C GLN A 2 -11.85 -15.80 -9.22
N THR A 3 -11.09 -16.74 -8.69
CA THR A 3 -9.90 -16.52 -7.84
C THR A 3 -8.79 -15.74 -8.55
N SER A 4 -8.46 -16.09 -9.79
CA SER A 4 -7.39 -15.43 -10.55
C SER A 4 -7.74 -14.00 -10.99
N LEU A 5 -9.01 -13.72 -11.28
CA LEU A 5 -9.48 -12.36 -11.59
C LEU A 5 -9.48 -11.45 -10.35
N GLN A 6 -9.89 -11.97 -9.20
CA GLN A 6 -9.78 -11.24 -7.92
C GLN A 6 -8.32 -10.97 -7.57
N ALA A 7 -7.42 -11.95 -7.71
CA ALA A 7 -6.00 -11.78 -7.46
C ALA A 7 -5.36 -10.69 -8.36
N LYS A 8 -5.71 -10.66 -9.65
CA LYS A 8 -5.26 -9.58 -10.57
C LYS A 8 -5.81 -8.22 -10.17
N ARG A 9 -7.04 -8.14 -9.68
CA ARG A 9 -7.66 -6.89 -9.21
C ARG A 9 -6.96 -6.37 -7.95
N VAL A 10 -6.65 -7.26 -6.99
CA VAL A 10 -5.86 -6.94 -5.79
C VAL A 10 -4.48 -6.41 -6.18
N LEU A 11 -3.76 -7.07 -7.11
CA LEU A 11 -2.45 -6.61 -7.57
C LEU A 11 -2.49 -5.21 -8.20
N ARG A 12 -3.52 -4.90 -9.01
CA ARG A 12 -3.67 -3.56 -9.60
C ARG A 12 -3.92 -2.49 -8.54
N TRP A 13 -4.77 -2.79 -7.56
CA TRP A 13 -5.01 -1.87 -6.43
C TRP A 13 -3.77 -1.69 -5.56
N LEU A 14 -3.00 -2.75 -5.32
CA LEU A 14 -1.73 -2.65 -4.59
C LEU A 14 -0.71 -1.76 -5.31
N ILE A 15 -0.67 -1.77 -6.64
CA ILE A 15 0.19 -0.85 -7.41
C ILE A 15 -0.21 0.62 -7.17
N LEU A 16 -1.51 0.93 -7.13
CA LEU A 16 -1.98 2.28 -6.82
C LEU A 16 -1.61 2.71 -5.40
N VAL A 17 -1.84 1.82 -4.42
CA VAL A 17 -1.44 2.06 -3.03
C VAL A 17 0.06 2.27 -2.92
N ARG A 18 0.86 1.46 -3.62
CA ARG A 18 2.32 1.58 -3.67
C ARG A 18 2.76 2.91 -4.24
N LEU A 19 2.15 3.34 -5.35
CA LEU A 19 2.50 4.59 -6.00
C LEU A 19 2.16 5.79 -5.10
N ALA A 20 0.97 5.78 -4.50
CA ALA A 20 0.55 6.78 -3.52
C ALA A 20 1.48 6.78 -2.29
N SER A 21 1.88 5.61 -1.80
CA SER A 21 2.81 5.46 -0.68
C SER A 21 4.20 6.01 -0.99
N ILE A 22 4.70 5.83 -2.21
CA ILE A 22 5.99 6.38 -2.64
C ILE A 22 5.91 7.90 -2.72
N ILE A 23 4.84 8.46 -3.30
CA ILE A 23 4.64 9.91 -3.36
C ILE A 23 4.60 10.50 -1.95
N ASP A 24 3.84 9.87 -1.05
CA ASP A 24 3.71 10.29 0.34
C ASP A 24 5.03 10.18 1.12
N LEU A 25 5.83 9.13 0.87
CA LEU A 25 7.17 8.98 1.43
C LEU A 25 8.13 10.08 0.98
N VAL A 26 8.11 10.43 -0.30
CA VAL A 26 8.96 11.48 -0.86
C VAL A 26 8.58 12.84 -0.26
N LEU A 27 7.29 13.12 -0.15
CA LEU A 27 6.77 14.30 0.55
C LEU A 27 7.25 14.37 2.01
N LEU A 28 7.20 13.26 2.74
CA LEU A 28 7.68 13.15 4.11
C LEU A 28 9.20 13.40 4.21
N ILE A 29 10.00 12.83 3.30
CA ILE A 29 11.46 13.03 3.28
C ILE A 29 11.83 14.50 3.02
N ILE A 30 11.12 15.14 2.08
CA ILE A 30 11.33 16.57 1.76
C ILE A 30 10.94 17.43 2.96
N LEU A 31 9.79 17.16 3.59
CA LEU A 31 9.35 17.83 4.81
C LEU A 31 10.39 17.71 5.93
N LEU A 32 10.86 16.49 6.19
CA LEU A 32 11.81 16.23 7.27
C LEU A 32 13.14 16.95 7.02
N SER A 33 13.61 16.96 5.77
CA SER A 33 14.80 17.72 5.36
C SER A 33 14.60 19.23 5.52
N ALA A 34 13.44 19.77 5.13
CA ALA A 34 13.10 21.18 5.31
C ALA A 34 12.99 21.56 6.79
N SER A 35 12.50 20.65 7.62
CA SER A 35 12.42 20.80 9.08
C SER A 35 13.81 20.84 9.73
N PHE A 36 14.75 20.00 9.27
CA PHE A 36 16.13 20.07 9.75
C PHE A 36 16.88 21.32 9.27
N ALA A 37 16.39 21.96 8.21
CA ALA A 37 16.94 23.21 7.69
C ALA A 37 16.25 24.47 8.26
N ASP A 38 15.42 24.34 9.30
CA ASP A 38 14.64 25.43 9.94
C ASP A 38 13.88 26.33 8.96
N ASN A 39 13.46 25.78 7.81
CA ASN A 39 12.67 26.50 6.83
C ASN A 39 11.17 26.37 7.15
N GLU A 40 10.69 27.16 8.10
CA GLU A 40 9.30 27.10 8.59
C GLU A 40 8.25 27.22 7.48
N GLU A 41 8.51 28.03 6.44
CA GLU A 41 7.60 28.20 5.30
C GLU A 41 7.45 26.91 4.47
N LEU A 42 8.58 26.23 4.19
CA LEU A 42 8.57 24.94 3.50
C LEU A 42 7.96 23.85 4.37
N VAL A 43 8.27 23.83 5.67
CA VAL A 43 7.65 22.88 6.61
C VAL A 43 6.14 23.02 6.64
N HIS A 44 5.61 24.25 6.61
CA HIS A 44 4.17 24.47 6.63
C HIS A 44 3.49 24.03 5.32
N ILE A 45 4.08 24.38 4.17
CA ILE A 45 3.54 24.00 2.85
C ILE A 45 3.62 22.49 2.64
N PHE A 46 4.79 21.89 2.85
CA PHE A 46 5.00 20.46 2.68
C PHE A 46 4.26 19.66 3.76
N GLY A 47 4.04 20.22 4.95
CA GLY A 47 3.33 19.55 6.04
C GLY A 47 1.86 19.38 5.73
N LEU A 48 1.23 20.45 5.25
CA LEU A 48 -0.15 20.41 4.75
C LEU A 48 -0.26 19.48 3.53
N SER A 49 0.67 19.58 2.59
CA SER A 49 0.70 18.77 1.37
C SER A 49 0.83 17.28 1.68
N HIS A 50 1.73 16.93 2.59
CA HIS A 50 1.91 15.56 3.06
C HIS A 50 0.68 15.06 3.83
N GLY A 51 0.09 15.87 4.72
CA GLY A 51 -1.14 15.50 5.42
C GLY A 51 -2.30 15.18 4.47
N ILE A 52 -2.48 15.97 3.41
CA ILE A 52 -3.50 15.70 2.38
C ILE A 52 -3.17 14.41 1.60
N ALA A 53 -1.91 14.23 1.20
CA ALA A 53 -1.48 13.01 0.50
C ALA A 53 -1.68 11.75 1.36
N PHE A 54 -1.39 11.83 2.66
CA PHE A 54 -1.63 10.76 3.62
C PHE A 54 -3.12 10.42 3.76
N LEU A 55 -4.01 11.43 3.83
CA LEU A 55 -5.46 11.20 3.86
C LEU A 55 -5.96 10.53 2.58
N ILE A 56 -5.43 10.92 1.41
CA ILE A 56 -5.74 10.28 0.13
C ILE A 56 -5.27 8.82 0.15
N LEU A 57 -4.05 8.55 0.61
CA LEU A 57 -3.49 7.20 0.74
C LEU A 57 -4.42 6.32 1.59
N ILE A 58 -4.83 6.82 2.76
CA ILE A 58 -5.73 6.09 3.65
C ILE A 58 -7.11 5.88 3.03
N GLY A 59 -7.64 6.88 2.31
CA GLY A 59 -8.88 6.73 1.56
C GLY A 59 -8.82 5.60 0.53
N VAL A 60 -7.73 5.54 -0.25
CA VAL A 60 -7.48 4.48 -1.25
C VAL A 60 -7.35 3.11 -0.58
N VAL A 61 -6.62 3.03 0.53
CA VAL A 61 -6.42 1.77 1.27
C VAL A 61 -7.71 1.29 1.94
N ALA A 62 -8.48 2.19 2.54
CA ALA A 62 -9.78 1.91 3.13
C ALA A 62 -10.81 1.47 2.07
N MET A 63 -10.82 2.14 0.90
CA MET A 63 -11.73 1.79 -0.19
C MET A 63 -11.44 0.38 -0.76
N GLY A 64 -10.17 -0.05 -0.79
CA GLY A 64 -9.84 -1.42 -1.14
C GLY A 64 -10.26 -2.43 -0.06
N ALA A 65 -10.25 -2.05 1.22
CA ALA A 65 -10.74 -2.90 2.31
C ALA A 65 -12.27 -3.06 2.27
N ILE A 66 -12.99 -1.96 2.00
CA ILE A 66 -14.46 -1.96 1.82
C ILE A 66 -14.86 -2.85 0.63
N GLN A 67 -14.07 -2.85 -0.45
CA GLN A 67 -14.27 -3.74 -1.59
C GLN A 67 -13.90 -5.22 -1.31
N ASN A 68 -13.59 -5.58 -0.06
CA ASN A 68 -13.12 -6.91 0.35
C ASN A 68 -11.87 -7.39 -0.42
N LEU A 69 -11.04 -6.46 -0.93
CA LEU A 69 -9.79 -6.82 -1.62
C LEU A 69 -8.69 -7.22 -0.65
N TRP A 70 -8.69 -6.63 0.55
CA TRP A 70 -7.82 -6.96 1.67
C TRP A 70 -8.53 -6.71 3.00
N SER A 71 -7.99 -7.23 4.10
CA SER A 71 -8.58 -7.07 5.43
C SER A 71 -8.29 -5.67 6.01
N TRP A 72 -9.19 -5.20 6.88
CA TRP A 72 -9.09 -3.92 7.60
C TRP A 72 -7.78 -3.73 8.37
N TRP A 73 -7.10 -4.83 8.68
CA TRP A 73 -5.76 -4.81 9.27
C TRP A 73 -4.76 -3.97 8.45
N PHE A 74 -4.86 -3.95 7.11
CA PHE A 74 -3.94 -3.20 6.25
C PHE A 74 -4.18 -1.69 6.34
N VAL A 75 -5.42 -1.27 6.54
CA VAL A 75 -5.78 0.13 6.82
C VAL A 75 -5.16 0.56 8.15
N ILE A 76 -5.34 -0.26 9.19
CA ILE A 76 -4.81 0.00 10.53
C ILE A 76 -3.28 0.05 10.51
N ALA A 77 -2.62 -0.88 9.82
CA ALA A 77 -1.17 -0.90 9.68
C ALA A 77 -0.65 0.35 8.95
N THR A 78 -1.31 0.77 7.87
CA THR A 78 -0.94 1.99 7.13
C THR A 78 -1.15 3.25 7.98
N PHE A 79 -2.21 3.29 8.78
CA PHE A 79 -2.51 4.40 9.69
C PHE A 79 -1.48 4.50 10.82
N ILE A 80 -1.17 3.40 11.52
CA ILE A 80 -0.26 3.38 12.67
C ILE A 80 1.18 3.69 12.28
N THR A 81 1.60 3.26 11.09
CA THR A 81 2.98 3.46 10.61
C THR A 81 3.19 4.79 9.89
N THR A 82 2.20 5.70 9.97
CA THR A 82 2.22 6.98 9.27
C THR A 82 2.49 6.84 7.76
N GLY A 83 1.93 5.78 7.13
CA GLY A 83 1.81 5.64 5.68
C GLY A 83 2.86 4.72 5.05
N PRO A 84 4.05 5.20 4.68
CA PRO A 84 4.98 4.48 3.83
C PRO A 84 5.52 3.14 4.35
N PRO A 85 5.93 3.01 5.63
CA PRO A 85 6.52 1.77 6.13
C PRO A 85 5.50 0.62 6.21
N GLY A 86 4.27 0.90 6.63
CA GLY A 86 3.22 -0.12 6.76
C GLY A 86 2.63 -0.54 5.42
N ALA A 87 2.54 0.39 4.46
CA ALA A 87 2.14 0.06 3.09
C ALA A 87 3.12 -0.93 2.43
N LEU A 88 4.43 -0.71 2.61
CA LEU A 88 5.49 -1.60 2.10
C LEU A 88 5.47 -2.99 2.75
N ILE A 89 5.31 -3.08 4.08
CA ILE A 89 5.25 -4.37 4.77
C ILE A 89 3.98 -5.14 4.39
N GLY A 90 2.83 -4.45 4.32
CA GLY A 90 1.57 -5.06 3.93
C GLY A 90 1.55 -5.53 2.47
N GLU A 91 2.18 -4.80 1.54
CA GLU A 91 2.39 -5.24 0.16
C GLU A 91 3.13 -6.59 0.11
N ILE A 92 4.25 -6.72 0.85
CA ILE A 92 5.06 -7.95 0.86
C ILE A 92 4.27 -9.14 1.39
N VAL A 93 3.50 -8.96 2.47
CA VAL A 93 2.70 -10.04 3.08
C VAL A 93 1.55 -10.46 2.16
N ILE A 94 0.83 -9.50 1.57
CA ILE A 94 -0.30 -9.78 0.68
C ILE A 94 0.18 -10.38 -0.65
N ALA A 95 1.26 -9.85 -1.23
CA ALA A 95 1.87 -10.36 -2.46
C ALA A 95 2.40 -11.79 -2.29
N ARG A 96 2.97 -12.12 -1.13
CA ARG A 96 3.40 -13.49 -0.81
C ARG A 96 2.22 -14.45 -0.80
N ARG A 97 1.10 -14.09 -0.15
CA ARG A 97 -0.12 -14.92 -0.11
C ARG A 97 -0.73 -15.11 -1.50
N ALA A 98 -0.78 -14.07 -2.32
CA ALA A 98 -1.31 -14.16 -3.68
C ALA A 98 -0.43 -15.06 -4.57
N LYS A 99 0.90 -14.97 -4.46
CA LYS A 99 1.84 -15.82 -5.20
C LYS A 99 1.74 -17.30 -4.82
N THR A 100 1.58 -17.64 -3.54
CA THR A 100 1.41 -19.04 -3.13
C THR A 100 0.11 -19.64 -3.65
N ILE A 101 -1.00 -18.88 -3.65
CA ILE A 101 -2.27 -19.34 -4.21
C ILE A 101 -2.16 -19.60 -5.71
N LEU A 102 -1.55 -18.67 -6.47
CA LEU A 102 -1.33 -18.86 -7.91
C LEU A 102 -0.43 -20.05 -8.22
N ARG A 103 0.66 -20.22 -7.46
CA ARG A 103 1.59 -21.35 -7.64
C ARG A 103 0.95 -22.70 -7.29
N TYR A 104 0.02 -22.73 -6.34
CA TYR A 104 -0.75 -23.91 -5.97
C TYR A 104 -1.84 -24.25 -7.00
N GLU A 105 -2.54 -23.25 -7.54
CA GLU A 105 -3.48 -23.48 -8.66
C GLU A 105 -2.73 -24.03 -9.88
N ASP A 106 -1.55 -23.49 -10.20
CA ASP A 106 -0.71 -23.93 -11.33
C ASP A 106 -0.18 -25.37 -11.17
N SER A 107 0.30 -25.74 -9.98
CA SER A 107 0.75 -27.12 -9.71
C SER A 107 -0.40 -28.13 -9.78
N LYS A 108 -1.59 -27.74 -9.33
CA LYS A 108 -2.80 -28.57 -9.38
C LYS A 108 -3.29 -28.75 -10.82
N THR A 109 -3.20 -27.72 -11.66
CA THR A 109 -3.53 -27.83 -13.09
C THR A 109 -2.50 -28.61 -13.91
N LEU A 110 -1.23 -28.61 -13.48
CA LEU A 110 -0.14 -29.35 -14.14
C LEU A 110 0.01 -30.81 -13.65
N GLY A 111 -0.84 -31.27 -12.71
CA GLY A 111 -0.79 -32.64 -12.20
C GLY A 111 0.48 -33.00 -11.42
N LEU A 112 1.25 -31.99 -11.01
CA LEU A 112 2.49 -32.16 -10.23
C LEU A 112 2.15 -32.12 -8.73
N SER A 113 1.45 -33.13 -8.24
CA SER A 113 1.45 -33.43 -6.80
C SER A 113 2.58 -34.41 -6.52
N ILE A 114 3.68 -33.91 -5.94
CA ILE A 114 4.63 -34.72 -5.18
C ILE A 114 4.43 -34.35 -3.72
#